data_AF-Q4CKU7-F1
#
_entry.id   AF-Q4CKU7-F1
#
_cell.length_a   1.000
_cell.length_b   1.000
_cell.length_c   1.000
_cell.angle_alpha   90.00
_cell.angle_beta   90.00
_cell.angle_gamma   90.00
#
_symmetry.space_group_name_H-M   'P 1'
#
loop_
_entity.id
_entity.type
_entity.pdbx_description
1 polymer ?
#
loop_
_entity_poly.entity_id
_entity_poly.type
_entity_poly.pdbx_seq_one_letter_code
_entity_poly.pdbx_strand_id
1 'polypeptide(L)'
;PEKDDVKAMCVWMKRNEPTEQAGYWRNINRRMEEVGPILRYIFDESKYNGRVQSCKDTVCKLNRIDAEYYLHFGTTQMLGGDKVSHKLVRIVRVRGVRNIESTFNGLMSPHLGNLTLCKLAELMPPNDFILLILAIKDDLLSKALEKYSVFTFLSEAFVNAIIPKLRELKLQEDAPPHRCALELCPHERPLKPLPLPLLENFKKKIEIESRVLYKPVAQNFPLVDAFFFMESNPKTMVGLQITTASAHHTIPSTVNQFKEKMATYFNGWEEFSEGLSWEIVYIQHADSTPMTGWQRCGPLKTDNLSPAEKEIVAFWEKEVHQYQVSVSSRDFRRKEAPPIVEEEQEQETE
;
A
#
# COMPACT_ATOMS: atom_id res chain seq x y z
N PRO A 1 -0.70 23.62 2.60
CA PRO A 1 0.76 23.73 2.80
C PRO A 1 1.39 22.39 2.47
N GLU A 2 2.51 22.42 1.75
CA GLU A 2 3.31 21.24 1.49
C GLU A 2 4.17 20.89 2.72
N LYS A 3 4.84 19.74 2.68
CA LYS A 3 5.70 19.26 3.76
C LYS A 3 6.76 20.29 4.16
N ASP A 4 7.38 20.92 3.16
CA ASP A 4 8.46 21.90 3.38
C ASP A 4 7.94 23.21 3.97
N ASP A 5 6.73 23.66 3.59
CA ASP A 5 6.08 24.82 4.22
C ASP A 5 5.90 24.58 5.73
N VAL A 6 5.38 23.42 6.10
CA VAL A 6 5.15 23.10 7.52
C VAL A 6 6.48 22.94 8.26
N LYS A 7 7.50 22.37 7.62
CA LYS A 7 8.85 22.29 8.19
C LYS A 7 9.41 23.69 8.48
N ALA A 8 9.25 24.63 7.56
CA ALA A 8 9.67 26.01 7.75
C ALA A 8 8.90 26.69 8.91
N MET A 9 7.59 26.47 9.03
CA MET A 9 6.79 26.93 10.17
C MET A 9 7.32 26.37 11.49
N CYS A 10 7.66 25.07 11.53
CA CYS A 10 8.24 24.44 12.72
C CYS A 10 9.56 25.09 13.14
N VAL A 11 10.47 25.34 12.19
CA VAL A 11 11.73 26.04 12.45
C VAL A 11 11.47 27.45 13.00
N TRP A 12 10.51 28.17 12.42
CA TRP A 12 10.15 29.51 12.88
C TRP A 12 9.53 29.55 14.28
N MET A 13 8.66 28.59 14.61
CA MET A 13 8.03 28.46 15.92
C MET A 13 9.05 28.13 17.01
N LYS A 14 10.10 27.38 16.68
CA LYS A 14 11.20 26.98 17.58
C LYS A 14 12.51 27.74 17.29
N ARG A 15 12.42 28.97 16.76
CA ARG A 15 13.59 29.77 16.33
C ARG A 15 14.55 30.11 17.48
N ASN A 16 14.04 30.23 18.70
CA ASN A 16 14.82 30.54 19.89
C ASN A 16 15.34 29.27 20.60
N GLU A 17 14.96 28.08 20.12
CA GLU A 17 15.27 26.78 20.74
C GLU A 17 15.85 25.82 19.68
N PRO A 18 17.06 26.08 19.12
CA PRO A 18 17.60 25.31 18.01
C PRO A 18 17.75 23.81 18.30
N THR A 19 18.05 23.47 19.56
CA THR A 19 18.20 22.09 20.03
C THR A 19 16.89 21.31 20.00
N GLU A 20 15.74 21.97 20.08
CA GLU A 20 14.42 21.34 20.05
C GLU A 20 13.83 21.20 18.64
N GLN A 21 14.33 21.97 17.66
CA GLN A 21 13.74 22.05 16.31
C GLN A 21 13.60 20.68 15.64
N ALA A 22 14.64 19.84 15.73
CA ALA A 22 14.63 18.51 15.12
C ALA A 22 13.58 17.59 15.77
N GLY A 23 13.48 17.61 17.11
CA GLY A 23 12.48 16.83 17.85
C GLY A 23 11.06 17.31 17.57
N TYR A 24 10.86 18.63 17.55
CA TYR A 24 9.59 19.26 17.24
C TYR A 24 9.13 18.92 15.81
N TRP A 25 9.99 19.09 14.81
CA TRP A 25 9.69 18.70 13.43
C TRP A 25 9.35 17.22 13.31
N ARG A 26 10.12 16.33 13.96
CA ARG A 26 9.83 14.88 13.95
C ARG A 26 8.42 14.60 14.47
N ASN A 27 8.02 15.26 15.55
CA ASN A 27 6.66 15.10 16.11
C ASN A 27 5.58 15.67 15.16
N ILE A 28 5.77 16.87 14.61
CA ILE A 28 4.79 17.49 13.70
C ILE A 28 4.68 16.70 12.39
N ASN A 29 5.79 16.24 11.81
CA ASN A 29 5.78 15.41 10.60
C ASN A 29 5.00 14.10 10.83
N ARG A 30 5.21 13.42 11.96
CA ARG A 30 4.41 12.24 12.34
C ARG A 30 2.92 12.56 12.39
N ARG A 31 2.54 13.69 12.99
CA ARG A 31 1.13 14.13 13.04
C ARG A 31 0.57 14.43 11.65
N MET A 32 1.37 15.03 10.76
CA MET A 32 0.96 15.27 9.37
C MET A 32 0.74 13.99 8.59
N GLU A 33 1.60 12.98 8.76
CA GLU A 33 1.42 11.66 8.14
C GLU A 33 0.13 10.99 8.62
N GLU A 34 -0.28 11.27 9.87
CA GLU A 34 -1.47 10.68 10.46
C GLU A 34 -2.78 11.42 10.16
N VAL A 35 -2.85 12.75 10.30
CA VAL A 35 -4.09 13.53 10.10
C VAL A 35 -4.07 14.44 8.88
N GLY A 36 -3.02 14.38 8.07
CA GLY A 36 -2.82 15.26 6.93
C GLY A 36 -2.25 16.63 7.32
N PRO A 37 -1.90 17.48 6.32
CA PRO A 37 -1.24 18.77 6.52
C PRO A 37 -2.21 19.89 7.00
N ILE A 38 -3.06 19.60 7.98
CA ILE A 38 -4.03 20.56 8.52
C ILE A 38 -3.48 21.23 9.78
N LEU A 39 -3.05 22.48 9.63
CA LEU A 39 -2.38 23.27 10.66
C LEU A 39 -3.17 23.32 11.98
N ARG A 40 -4.51 23.38 11.90
CA ARG A 40 -5.41 23.40 13.06
C ARG A 40 -5.22 22.21 14.01
N TYR A 41 -4.85 21.04 13.47
CA TYR A 41 -4.72 19.81 14.25
C TYR A 41 -3.26 19.51 14.58
N ILE A 42 -2.32 19.65 13.64
CA ILE A 42 -0.96 19.14 13.82
C ILE A 42 -0.16 19.87 14.93
N PHE A 43 -0.38 21.17 15.13
CA PHE A 43 0.37 21.97 16.10
C PHE A 43 -0.13 21.86 17.54
N ASP A 44 -1.32 21.31 17.76
CA ASP A 44 -1.96 21.22 19.07
C ASP A 44 -2.27 19.75 19.37
N GLU A 45 -1.65 19.21 20.43
CA GLU A 45 -1.76 17.80 20.77
C GLU A 45 -3.20 17.36 21.06
N SER A 46 -3.96 18.19 21.79
CA SER A 46 -5.35 17.89 22.13
C SER A 46 -6.22 17.84 20.88
N LYS A 47 -6.03 18.79 19.97
CA LYS A 47 -6.78 18.86 18.70
C LYS A 47 -6.38 17.73 17.76
N TYR A 48 -5.09 17.39 17.69
CA TYR A 48 -4.61 16.23 16.94
C TYR A 48 -5.23 14.93 17.46
N ASN A 49 -5.14 14.66 18.77
CA ASN A 49 -5.71 13.45 19.38
C ASN A 49 -7.23 13.37 19.16
N GLY A 50 -7.93 14.49 19.38
CA GLY A 50 -9.37 14.58 19.11
C GLY A 50 -9.71 14.33 17.65
N ARG A 51 -8.90 14.80 16.70
CA ARG A 51 -9.10 14.54 15.26
C ARG A 51 -8.89 13.07 14.92
N VAL A 52 -7.80 12.45 15.39
CA VAL A 52 -7.53 11.02 15.18
C VAL A 52 -8.69 10.18 15.68
N GLN A 53 -9.12 10.41 16.94
CA GLN A 53 -10.22 9.66 17.53
C GLN A 53 -11.52 9.86 16.74
N SER A 54 -11.84 11.11 16.37
CA SER A 54 -13.06 11.39 15.62
C SER A 54 -13.09 10.72 14.24
N CYS A 55 -11.95 10.63 13.56
CA CYS A 55 -11.83 9.91 12.30
C CYS A 55 -12.03 8.40 12.53
N LYS A 56 -11.36 7.81 13.53
CA LYS A 56 -11.52 6.39 13.89
C LYS A 56 -12.98 6.05 14.22
N ASP A 57 -13.63 6.86 15.05
CA ASP A 57 -15.05 6.67 15.41
C ASP A 57 -15.96 6.74 14.18
N THR A 58 -15.64 7.63 13.23
CA THR A 58 -16.41 7.76 12.00
C THR A 58 -16.24 6.52 11.12
N VAL A 59 -15.00 6.05 10.94
CA VAL A 59 -14.72 4.79 10.21
C VAL A 59 -15.46 3.62 10.86
N CYS A 60 -15.42 3.49 12.19
CA CYS A 60 -16.10 2.41 12.91
C CYS A 60 -17.62 2.44 12.76
N LYS A 61 -18.22 3.61 12.50
CA LYS A 61 -19.68 3.76 12.34
C LYS A 61 -20.17 3.52 10.92
N LEU A 62 -19.28 3.47 9.92
CA LEU A 62 -19.67 3.21 8.54
C LEU A 62 -20.36 1.86 8.43
N ASN A 63 -21.49 1.86 7.74
CA ASN A 63 -22.18 0.66 7.30
C ASN A 63 -22.13 0.53 5.77
N ARG A 64 -22.74 -0.54 5.23
CA ARG A 64 -22.73 -0.82 3.78
C ARG A 64 -23.35 0.32 2.95
N ILE A 65 -24.44 0.90 3.42
CA ILE A 65 -25.12 2.01 2.73
C ILE A 65 -24.23 3.25 2.75
N ASP A 66 -23.60 3.56 3.89
CA ASP A 66 -22.68 4.70 3.98
C ASP A 66 -21.49 4.54 3.03
N ALA A 67 -20.99 3.31 2.87
CA ALA A 67 -19.83 3.02 2.03
C ALA A 67 -20.08 3.38 0.56
N GLU A 68 -21.29 3.18 0.03
CA GLU A 68 -21.64 3.51 -1.37
C GLU A 68 -21.37 4.98 -1.71
N TYR A 69 -21.56 5.89 -0.75
CA TYR A 69 -21.30 7.31 -0.97
C TYR A 69 -19.80 7.66 -1.11
N TYR A 70 -18.89 6.75 -0.74
CA TYR A 70 -17.43 6.96 -0.85
C TYR A 70 -16.84 6.50 -2.18
N LEU A 71 -17.65 5.97 -3.11
CA LEU A 71 -17.19 5.53 -4.44
C LEU A 71 -16.56 6.65 -5.28
N HIS A 72 -16.84 7.91 -4.96
CA HIS A 72 -16.39 9.08 -5.72
C HIS A 72 -15.02 9.64 -5.29
N PHE A 73 -14.24 8.93 -4.46
CA PHE A 73 -12.84 9.31 -4.28
C PHE A 73 -12.09 9.26 -5.63
N GLY A 74 -11.14 10.18 -5.81
CA GLY A 74 -10.36 10.32 -7.04
C GLY A 74 -11.12 10.96 -8.19
N THR A 75 -12.42 11.17 -8.04
CA THR A 75 -13.26 11.81 -9.06
C THR A 75 -13.51 13.29 -8.73
N THR A 76 -13.92 14.05 -9.75
CA THR A 76 -14.39 15.43 -9.62
C THR A 76 -15.85 15.52 -9.17
N GLN A 77 -16.56 14.39 -9.07
CA GLN A 77 -17.94 14.37 -8.60
C GLN A 77 -18.00 14.72 -7.12
N MET A 78 -18.98 15.52 -6.72
CA MET A 78 -19.16 15.82 -5.30
C MET A 78 -19.55 14.55 -4.55
N LEU A 79 -18.83 14.24 -3.48
CA LEU A 79 -19.23 13.22 -2.53
C LEU A 79 -20.57 13.64 -1.90
N GLY A 80 -21.54 12.72 -1.87
CA GLY A 80 -22.99 12.97 -1.71
C GLY A 80 -23.45 13.71 -0.44
N GLY A 81 -23.10 14.99 -0.32
CA GLY A 81 -23.61 15.91 0.69
C GLY A 81 -23.35 15.48 2.13
N ASP A 82 -24.42 15.42 2.92
CA ASP A 82 -24.43 15.11 4.36
C ASP A 82 -24.04 13.67 4.70
N LYS A 83 -24.06 12.77 3.69
CA LYS A 83 -23.74 11.35 3.87
C LYS A 83 -22.26 11.07 4.00
N VAL A 84 -21.44 11.95 3.45
CA VAL A 84 -19.98 11.79 3.49
C VAL A 84 -19.39 12.67 4.57
N SER A 85 -18.73 12.02 5.53
CA SER A 85 -18.07 12.75 6.60
C SER A 85 -16.80 13.42 6.10
N HIS A 86 -16.74 14.75 6.23
CA HIS A 86 -15.53 15.58 6.04
C HIS A 86 -14.36 15.18 6.97
N LYS A 87 -14.55 14.20 7.85
CA LYS A 87 -13.51 13.61 8.68
C LYS A 87 -12.63 12.63 7.91
N LEU A 88 -13.17 11.99 6.86
CA LEU A 88 -12.50 10.92 6.12
C LEU A 88 -11.99 11.37 4.73
N VAL A 89 -12.34 12.59 4.33
CA VAL A 89 -12.12 13.12 2.99
C VAL A 89 -11.38 14.45 3.08
N ARG A 90 -10.48 14.67 2.12
CA ARG A 90 -9.92 16.00 1.81
C ARG A 90 -10.27 16.39 0.37
N ILE A 91 -10.28 17.69 0.09
CA ILE A 91 -10.34 18.18 -1.29
C ILE A 91 -8.91 18.44 -1.76
N VAL A 92 -8.51 17.76 -2.83
CA VAL A 92 -7.22 17.96 -3.48
C VAL A 92 -7.44 18.82 -4.71
N ARG A 93 -6.63 19.87 -4.87
CA ARG A 93 -6.62 20.71 -6.06
C ARG A 93 -5.44 20.32 -6.91
N VAL A 94 -5.68 20.06 -8.19
CA VAL A 94 -4.63 19.77 -9.18
C VAL A 94 -4.77 20.74 -10.33
N ARG A 95 -3.63 21.31 -10.73
CA ARG A 95 -3.52 22.22 -11.86
C ARG A 95 -3.11 21.42 -13.09
N GLY A 96 -4.00 21.35 -14.09
CA GLY A 96 -3.78 20.62 -15.33
C GLY A 96 -2.95 21.38 -16.38
N VAL A 97 -2.78 20.75 -17.54
CA VAL A 97 -1.93 21.18 -18.69
C VAL A 97 -2.28 22.57 -19.23
N ARG A 98 -3.49 23.08 -18.98
CA ARG A 98 -3.95 24.41 -19.43
C ARG A 98 -4.19 25.40 -18.28
N ASN A 99 -3.52 25.21 -17.14
CA ASN A 99 -3.78 25.97 -15.90
C ASN A 99 -5.22 25.88 -15.39
N ILE A 100 -5.98 24.91 -15.89
CA ILE A 100 -7.32 24.62 -15.38
C ILE A 100 -7.13 23.89 -14.06
N GLU A 101 -7.60 24.52 -12.99
CA GLU A 101 -7.65 23.88 -11.68
C GLU A 101 -8.84 22.92 -11.64
N SER A 102 -8.58 21.67 -11.32
CA SER A 102 -9.59 20.67 -11.02
C SER A 102 -9.51 20.28 -9.55
N THR A 103 -10.64 19.97 -8.96
CA THR A 103 -10.72 19.48 -7.59
C THR A 103 -11.23 18.06 -7.60
N PHE A 104 -10.60 17.17 -6.82
CA PHE A 104 -11.11 15.83 -6.57
C PHE A 104 -11.11 15.52 -5.09
N ASN A 105 -11.89 14.52 -4.73
CA ASN A 105 -11.94 14.02 -3.37
C ASN A 105 -10.76 13.07 -3.14
N GLY A 106 -9.85 13.42 -2.24
CA GLY A 106 -8.74 12.58 -1.83
C GLY A 106 -8.96 11.98 -0.45
N LEU A 107 -8.15 10.97 -0.13
CA LEU A 107 -8.11 10.41 1.21
C LEU A 107 -7.49 11.41 2.19
N MET A 108 -7.98 11.39 3.43
CA MET A 108 -7.57 12.36 4.46
C MET A 108 -6.03 12.44 4.63
N SER A 109 -5.38 11.29 4.71
CA SER A 109 -3.94 11.12 4.96
C SER A 109 -3.52 9.68 4.66
N PRO A 110 -2.22 9.38 4.59
CA PRO A 110 -1.74 8.00 4.48
C PRO A 110 -2.31 7.06 5.56
N HIS A 111 -2.29 7.49 6.82
CA HIS A 111 -2.75 6.64 7.91
C HIS A 111 -4.28 6.49 7.97
N LEU A 112 -5.01 7.60 8.01
CA LEU A 112 -6.48 7.57 8.13
C LEU A 112 -7.13 7.13 6.82
N GLY A 113 -6.49 7.40 5.69
CA GLY A 113 -6.86 6.88 4.37
C GLY A 113 -6.76 5.36 4.33
N ASN A 114 -5.68 4.78 4.86
CA ASN A 114 -5.56 3.32 4.99
C ASN A 114 -6.69 2.72 5.84
N LEU A 115 -7.03 3.32 6.99
CA LEU A 115 -8.15 2.85 7.81
C LEU A 115 -9.49 2.94 7.07
N THR A 116 -9.71 4.05 6.35
CA THR A 116 -10.93 4.26 5.56
C THR A 116 -11.03 3.21 4.46
N LEU A 117 -10.00 3.02 3.64
CA LEU A 117 -10.01 2.03 2.56
C LEU A 117 -10.15 0.60 3.08
N CYS A 118 -9.51 0.25 4.19
CA CYS A 118 -9.72 -1.06 4.81
C CYS A 118 -11.19 -1.25 5.21
N LYS A 119 -11.82 -0.23 5.81
CA LYS A 119 -13.23 -0.33 6.18
C LYS A 119 -14.14 -0.40 4.95
N LEU A 120 -13.85 0.36 3.90
CA LEU A 120 -14.61 0.29 2.65
C LEU A 120 -14.46 -1.08 1.97
N ALA A 121 -13.25 -1.66 1.98
CA ALA A 121 -13.00 -3.01 1.48
C ALA A 121 -13.79 -4.09 2.23
N GLU A 122 -14.05 -3.90 3.52
CA GLU A 122 -14.89 -4.80 4.32
C GLU A 122 -16.39 -4.65 3.98
N LEU A 123 -16.83 -3.43 3.65
CA LEU A 123 -18.24 -3.09 3.52
C LEU A 123 -18.77 -3.22 2.08
N MET A 124 -17.95 -2.89 1.08
CA MET A 124 -18.34 -2.84 -0.33
C MET A 124 -18.29 -4.22 -1.00
N PRO A 125 -19.09 -4.45 -2.05
CA PRO A 125 -18.84 -5.53 -3.00
C PRO A 125 -17.43 -5.43 -3.59
N PRO A 126 -16.73 -6.56 -3.83
CA PRO A 126 -15.36 -6.53 -4.35
C PRO A 126 -15.20 -5.72 -5.64
N ASN A 127 -16.15 -5.84 -6.58
CA ASN A 127 -16.10 -5.12 -7.84
C ASN A 127 -16.20 -3.60 -7.64
N ASP A 128 -17.08 -3.15 -6.76
CA ASP A 128 -17.26 -1.72 -6.45
C ASP A 128 -16.00 -1.15 -5.78
N PHE A 129 -15.40 -1.91 -4.87
CA PHE A 129 -14.13 -1.53 -4.25
C PHE A 129 -13.00 -1.46 -5.29
N ILE A 130 -12.93 -2.39 -6.23
CA ILE A 130 -11.95 -2.34 -7.32
C ILE A 130 -12.14 -1.07 -8.16
N LEU A 131 -13.38 -0.73 -8.51
CA LEU A 131 -13.69 0.50 -9.25
C LEU A 131 -13.24 1.75 -8.48
N LEU A 132 -13.47 1.79 -7.17
CA LEU A 132 -12.96 2.84 -6.29
C LEU A 132 -11.44 2.96 -6.37
N ILE A 133 -10.71 1.84 -6.21
CA ILE A 133 -9.24 1.81 -6.30
C ILE A 133 -8.74 2.32 -7.66
N LEU A 134 -9.41 1.93 -8.75
CA LEU A 134 -9.11 2.43 -10.10
C LEU A 134 -9.35 3.95 -10.23
N ALA A 135 -10.34 4.50 -9.54
CA ALA A 135 -10.65 5.93 -9.56
C ALA A 135 -9.61 6.77 -8.79
N ILE A 136 -9.08 6.27 -7.67
CA ILE A 136 -8.08 6.99 -6.84
C ILE A 136 -6.63 6.76 -7.26
N LYS A 137 -6.37 6.04 -8.35
CA LYS A 137 -5.02 5.61 -8.79
C LYS A 137 -3.93 6.69 -8.75
N ASP A 138 -4.24 7.94 -9.08
CA ASP A 138 -3.27 9.03 -9.11
C ASP A 138 -2.89 9.49 -7.68
N ASP A 139 -3.81 9.38 -6.72
CA ASP A 139 -3.55 9.62 -5.28
C ASP A 139 -2.74 8.45 -4.70
N LEU A 140 -3.07 7.20 -5.08
CA LEU A 140 -2.34 5.98 -4.68
C LEU A 140 -0.86 6.06 -5.08
N LEU A 141 -0.60 6.32 -6.36
CA LEU A 141 0.72 6.31 -6.96
C LEU A 141 1.43 7.66 -6.93
N SER A 142 0.93 8.61 -6.13
CA SER A 142 1.59 9.89 -5.92
C SER A 142 3.02 9.70 -5.34
N LYS A 143 3.81 10.79 -5.26
CA LYS A 143 5.28 10.78 -5.07
C LYS A 143 5.86 9.84 -4.00
N ALA A 144 5.08 9.40 -3.01
CA ALA A 144 5.56 8.54 -1.93
C ALA A 144 5.06 7.09 -1.98
N LEU A 145 4.12 6.72 -2.87
CA LEU A 145 3.33 5.48 -2.80
C LEU A 145 2.76 5.22 -1.39
N GLU A 146 1.48 5.51 -1.19
CA GLU A 146 0.89 5.29 0.14
C GLU A 146 0.70 3.79 0.41
N LYS A 147 0.81 3.32 1.66
CA LYS A 147 0.77 1.87 2.00
C LYS A 147 -0.49 1.14 1.51
N TYR A 148 -1.58 1.86 1.30
CA TYR A 148 -2.82 1.31 0.75
C TYR A 148 -2.75 1.09 -0.77
N SER A 149 -1.69 1.53 -1.46
CA SER A 149 -1.48 1.26 -2.88
C SER A 149 -1.29 -0.23 -3.17
N VAL A 150 -1.07 -1.08 -2.17
CA VAL A 150 -1.13 -2.54 -2.36
C VAL A 150 -2.48 -3.01 -2.92
N PHE A 151 -3.58 -2.26 -2.72
CA PHE A 151 -4.88 -2.58 -3.31
C PHE A 151 -4.88 -2.52 -4.84
N THR A 152 -3.89 -1.88 -5.48
CA THR A 152 -3.77 -1.87 -6.94
C THR A 152 -3.59 -3.28 -7.53
N PHE A 153 -3.11 -4.25 -6.75
CA PHE A 153 -2.99 -5.66 -7.16
C PHE A 153 -4.34 -6.34 -7.43
N LEU A 154 -5.46 -5.74 -7.02
CA LEU A 154 -6.79 -6.21 -7.41
C LEU A 154 -7.11 -5.89 -8.88
N SER A 155 -6.38 -4.97 -9.50
CA SER A 155 -6.54 -4.61 -10.91
C SER A 155 -5.69 -5.51 -11.80
N GLU A 156 -6.35 -6.22 -12.71
CA GLU A 156 -5.67 -7.02 -13.74
C GLU A 156 -4.73 -6.19 -14.60
N ALA A 157 -5.19 -5.02 -15.02
CA ALA A 157 -4.42 -4.14 -15.88
C ALA A 157 -3.12 -3.72 -15.18
N PHE A 158 -3.19 -3.44 -13.87
CA PHE A 158 -2.02 -3.08 -13.08
C PHE A 158 -1.06 -4.27 -12.94
N VAL A 159 -1.56 -5.44 -12.55
CA VAL A 159 -0.74 -6.67 -12.43
C VAL A 159 -0.03 -6.97 -13.75
N ASN A 160 -0.76 -6.95 -14.87
CA ASN A 160 -0.19 -7.18 -16.20
C ASN A 160 0.82 -6.11 -16.63
N ALA A 161 0.66 -4.86 -16.18
CA ALA A 161 1.60 -3.78 -16.48
C ALA A 161 2.92 -3.90 -15.69
N ILE A 162 2.88 -4.45 -14.48
CA ILE A 162 4.07 -4.62 -13.64
C ILE A 162 4.86 -5.90 -13.95
N ILE A 163 4.19 -6.97 -14.45
CA ILE A 163 4.85 -8.25 -14.71
C ILE A 163 6.11 -8.12 -15.59
N PRO A 164 6.08 -7.42 -16.74
CA PRO A 164 7.26 -7.26 -17.58
C PRO A 164 8.41 -6.46 -16.93
N LYS A 165 8.14 -5.81 -15.79
CA LYS A 165 9.09 -4.98 -15.04
C LYS A 165 9.61 -5.65 -13.79
N LEU A 166 9.10 -6.83 -13.42
CA LEU A 166 9.57 -7.57 -12.27
C LEU A 166 11.02 -7.97 -12.49
N ARG A 167 11.87 -7.62 -11.53
CA ARG A 167 13.28 -7.97 -11.52
C ARG A 167 13.57 -8.82 -10.31
N GLU A 168 14.09 -10.02 -10.52
CA GLU A 168 14.60 -10.86 -9.45
C GLU A 168 15.81 -10.20 -8.75
N LEU A 169 15.80 -10.20 -7.43
CA LEU A 169 16.90 -9.79 -6.57
C LEU A 169 17.61 -11.04 -6.07
N LYS A 170 18.65 -11.46 -6.79
CA LYS A 170 19.36 -12.72 -6.51
C LYS A 170 20.33 -12.59 -5.35
N LEU A 171 20.38 -13.62 -4.50
CA LEU A 171 21.41 -13.77 -3.48
C LEU A 171 22.79 -14.01 -4.11
N GLN A 172 22.84 -14.84 -5.15
CA GLN A 172 24.04 -15.15 -5.93
C GLN A 172 23.77 -14.83 -7.41
N GLU A 173 24.62 -14.00 -8.02
CA GLU A 173 24.44 -13.50 -9.39
C GLU A 173 24.40 -14.63 -10.44
N ASP A 174 25.19 -15.69 -10.21
CA ASP A 174 25.32 -16.87 -11.07
C ASP A 174 24.24 -17.93 -10.85
N ALA A 175 23.38 -17.77 -9.84
CA ALA A 175 22.26 -18.68 -9.61
C ALA A 175 21.28 -18.66 -10.81
N PRO A 176 20.68 -19.81 -11.17
CA PRO A 176 19.63 -19.86 -12.18
C PRO A 176 18.49 -18.87 -11.87
N PRO A 177 17.93 -18.18 -12.87
CA PRO A 177 16.85 -17.24 -12.63
C PRO A 177 15.59 -17.96 -12.12
N HIS A 178 14.98 -17.43 -11.06
CA HIS A 178 13.67 -17.85 -10.59
C HIS A 178 12.61 -16.85 -11.10
N ARG A 179 11.62 -17.35 -11.84
CA ARG A 179 10.51 -16.51 -12.32
C ARG A 179 9.49 -16.31 -11.22
N CYS A 180 9.03 -15.08 -11.05
CA CYS A 180 8.00 -14.76 -10.06
C CYS A 180 6.72 -15.56 -10.34
N ALA A 181 6.10 -16.08 -9.28
CA ALA A 181 4.83 -16.79 -9.39
C ALA A 181 3.76 -15.92 -10.08
N LEU A 182 3.79 -14.59 -9.86
CA LEU A 182 2.89 -13.64 -10.51
C LEU A 182 3.12 -13.53 -12.02
N GLU A 183 4.36 -13.75 -12.51
CA GLU A 183 4.66 -13.83 -13.95
C GLU A 183 4.14 -15.14 -14.55
N LEU A 184 4.30 -16.25 -13.83
CA LEU A 184 3.92 -17.58 -14.30
C LEU A 184 2.39 -17.80 -14.27
N CYS A 185 1.73 -17.30 -13.23
CA CYS A 185 0.32 -17.51 -12.94
C CYS A 185 -0.41 -16.16 -12.73
N PRO A 186 -0.42 -15.23 -13.72
CA PRO A 186 -1.03 -13.91 -13.54
C PRO A 186 -2.53 -13.95 -13.23
N HIS A 187 -3.22 -15.03 -13.62
CA HIS A 187 -4.64 -15.25 -13.32
C HIS A 187 -4.90 -15.55 -11.84
N GLU A 188 -3.88 -16.02 -11.09
CA GLU A 188 -3.92 -16.27 -9.65
C GLU A 188 -3.73 -14.98 -8.82
N ARG A 189 -3.69 -13.80 -9.47
CA ARG A 189 -3.75 -12.50 -8.78
C ARG A 189 -4.96 -12.42 -7.84
N PRO A 190 -4.91 -11.57 -6.79
CA PRO A 190 -6.04 -11.41 -5.90
C PRO A 190 -7.24 -10.78 -6.61
N LEU A 191 -8.44 -11.26 -6.25
CA LEU A 191 -9.72 -10.81 -6.80
C LEU A 191 -10.59 -10.06 -5.78
N LYS A 192 -10.31 -10.24 -4.48
CA LYS A 192 -11.03 -9.56 -3.40
C LYS A 192 -10.05 -9.12 -2.32
N PRO A 193 -10.27 -7.95 -1.70
CA PRO A 193 -9.54 -7.55 -0.51
C PRO A 193 -10.08 -8.29 0.73
N LEU A 194 -9.21 -8.53 1.70
CA LEU A 194 -9.59 -8.91 3.07
C LEU A 194 -8.73 -8.13 4.07
N PRO A 195 -9.27 -7.08 4.71
CA PRO A 195 -8.57 -6.38 5.77
C PRO A 195 -8.33 -7.30 6.97
N LEU A 196 -7.07 -7.48 7.39
CA LEU A 196 -6.77 -8.21 8.61
C LEU A 196 -7.03 -7.31 9.82
N PRO A 197 -7.95 -7.70 10.72
CA PRO A 197 -8.31 -6.90 11.87
C PRO A 197 -7.12 -6.77 12.84
N LEU A 198 -7.14 -5.75 13.69
CA LEU A 198 -6.19 -5.66 14.80
C LEU A 198 -6.34 -6.87 15.72
N LEU A 199 -5.22 -7.39 16.24
CA LEU A 199 -5.23 -8.55 17.16
C LEU A 199 -6.10 -8.32 18.41
N GLU A 200 -6.18 -7.08 18.89
CA GLU A 200 -7.05 -6.71 20.02
C GLU A 200 -8.55 -6.96 19.74
N ASN A 201 -8.94 -6.90 18.46
CA ASN A 201 -10.31 -7.13 18.00
C ASN A 201 -10.49 -8.51 17.37
N PHE A 202 -9.44 -9.33 17.35
CA PHE A 202 -9.41 -10.59 16.64
C PHE A 202 -10.07 -11.69 17.47
N LYS A 203 -11.24 -12.14 17.01
CA LYS A 203 -12.09 -13.08 17.75
C LYS A 203 -11.98 -14.52 17.29
N LYS A 204 -11.69 -14.72 16.00
CA LYS A 204 -11.69 -16.04 15.37
C LYS A 204 -10.64 -16.07 14.27
N LYS A 205 -9.93 -17.20 14.21
CA LYS A 205 -9.06 -17.55 13.09
C LYS A 205 -9.79 -17.55 11.74
N ILE A 206 -9.03 -17.14 10.73
CA ILE A 206 -9.48 -16.96 9.35
C ILE A 206 -9.09 -18.23 8.57
N GLU A 207 -9.99 -18.69 7.70
CA GLU A 207 -9.66 -19.73 6.73
C GLU A 207 -8.79 -19.13 5.63
N ILE A 208 -7.70 -19.82 5.30
CA ILE A 208 -6.80 -19.38 4.24
C ILE A 208 -7.51 -19.55 2.91
N GLU A 209 -7.58 -18.47 2.14
CA GLU A 209 -8.16 -18.45 0.81
C GLU A 209 -7.14 -17.91 -0.19
N SER A 210 -6.97 -18.63 -1.29
CA SER A 210 -6.16 -18.18 -2.41
C SER A 210 -6.88 -17.06 -3.18
N ARG A 211 -6.11 -16.21 -3.86
CA ARG A 211 -6.60 -15.04 -4.62
C ARG A 211 -7.33 -14.00 -3.75
N VAL A 212 -6.95 -13.92 -2.47
CA VAL A 212 -7.41 -12.90 -1.52
C VAL A 212 -6.25 -11.99 -1.13
N LEU A 213 -6.43 -10.69 -1.29
CA LEU A 213 -5.44 -9.70 -0.86
C LEU A 213 -5.64 -9.39 0.62
N TYR A 214 -4.84 -10.02 1.47
CA TYR A 214 -4.79 -9.76 2.90
C TYR A 214 -4.07 -8.44 3.18
N LYS A 215 -4.82 -7.47 3.70
CA LYS A 215 -4.28 -6.14 4.05
C LYS A 215 -4.37 -5.89 5.55
N PRO A 216 -3.26 -5.92 6.30
CA PRO A 216 -3.26 -5.49 7.68
C PRO A 216 -3.82 -4.07 7.88
N VAL A 217 -4.78 -3.95 8.80
CA VAL A 217 -5.23 -2.65 9.31
C VAL A 217 -4.15 -2.00 10.17
N ALA A 218 -3.35 -2.82 10.86
CA ALA A 218 -2.22 -2.37 11.67
C ALA A 218 -1.19 -1.62 10.81
N GLN A 219 -0.77 -0.45 11.27
CA GLN A 219 0.20 0.40 10.57
C GLN A 219 1.60 -0.24 10.49
N ASN A 220 2.01 -0.88 11.58
CA ASN A 220 3.33 -1.48 11.77
C ASN A 220 3.22 -3.01 11.72
N PHE A 221 2.49 -3.53 10.74
CA PHE A 221 2.50 -4.96 10.50
C PHE A 221 3.93 -5.40 10.11
N PRO A 222 4.46 -6.48 10.68
CA PRO A 222 5.83 -6.90 10.39
C PRO A 222 5.97 -7.34 8.94
N LEU A 223 7.17 -7.13 8.41
CA LEU A 223 7.67 -7.63 7.12
C LEU A 223 7.01 -7.06 5.85
N VAL A 224 5.68 -7.08 5.74
CA VAL A 224 4.95 -6.76 4.51
C VAL A 224 3.81 -5.76 4.77
N ASP A 225 3.45 -4.99 3.76
CA ASP A 225 2.29 -4.08 3.79
C ASP A 225 0.98 -4.76 3.40
N ALA A 226 1.04 -5.83 2.60
CA ALA A 226 -0.04 -6.75 2.27
C ALA A 226 0.53 -8.08 1.76
N PHE A 227 -0.30 -9.10 1.63
CA PHE A 227 0.09 -10.37 1.01
C PHE A 227 -1.12 -11.12 0.44
N PHE A 228 -0.88 -12.12 -0.40
CA PHE A 228 -1.90 -13.03 -0.91
C PHE A 228 -1.30 -14.40 -1.20
N PHE A 229 -2.16 -15.41 -1.34
CA PHE A 229 -1.77 -16.78 -1.69
C PHE A 229 -2.22 -17.12 -3.11
N MET A 230 -1.40 -17.89 -3.80
CA MET A 230 -1.61 -18.36 -5.17
C MET A 230 -1.60 -19.89 -5.18
N GLU A 231 -2.56 -20.50 -5.90
CA GLU A 231 -2.53 -21.95 -6.18
C GLU A 231 -1.59 -22.26 -7.36
N SER A 232 -0.31 -21.88 -7.19
CA SER A 232 0.78 -22.27 -8.09
C SER A 232 1.35 -23.64 -7.71
N ASN A 233 2.32 -24.15 -8.48
CA ASN A 233 3.06 -25.36 -8.13
C ASN A 233 4.56 -25.05 -7.95
N PRO A 234 5.08 -24.98 -6.71
CA PRO A 234 4.36 -25.12 -5.44
C PRO A 234 3.45 -23.92 -5.17
N LYS A 235 2.55 -24.04 -4.17
CA LYS A 235 1.76 -22.91 -3.70
C LYS A 235 2.68 -21.79 -3.26
N THR A 236 2.28 -20.55 -3.49
CA THR A 236 3.12 -19.40 -3.20
C THR A 236 2.40 -18.37 -2.36
N MET A 237 3.08 -17.85 -1.33
CA MET A 237 2.71 -16.61 -0.66
C MET A 237 3.50 -15.46 -1.29
N VAL A 238 2.77 -14.47 -1.80
CA VAL A 238 3.36 -13.23 -2.32
C VAL A 238 3.17 -12.13 -1.29
N GLY A 239 4.26 -11.71 -0.66
CA GLY A 239 4.34 -10.55 0.22
C GLY A 239 4.63 -9.28 -0.57
N LEU A 240 3.87 -8.23 -0.31
CA LEU A 240 4.01 -6.93 -0.97
C LEU A 240 4.59 -5.92 0.02
N GLN A 241 5.68 -5.26 -0.35
CA GLN A 241 6.28 -4.22 0.46
C GLN A 241 6.47 -2.93 -0.34
N ILE A 242 5.80 -1.86 0.10
CA ILE A 242 5.90 -0.54 -0.52
C ILE A 242 7.02 0.23 0.15
N THR A 243 7.94 0.77 -0.65
CA THR A 243 9.09 1.50 -0.12
C THR A 243 9.72 2.41 -1.16
N THR A 244 10.24 3.56 -0.72
CA THR A 244 11.08 4.44 -1.55
C THR A 244 12.56 4.25 -1.26
N ALA A 245 12.92 3.39 -0.31
CA ALA A 245 14.31 3.15 0.07
C ALA A 245 15.01 2.28 -0.98
N SER A 246 16.28 2.59 -1.26
CA SER A 246 17.13 1.81 -2.18
C SER A 246 17.62 0.48 -1.61
N ALA A 247 17.37 0.24 -0.33
CA ALA A 247 17.62 -1.02 0.36
C ALA A 247 16.63 -1.14 1.52
N HIS A 248 16.28 -2.37 1.86
CA HIS A 248 15.36 -2.71 2.94
C HIS A 248 15.79 -4.01 3.64
N HIS A 249 16.96 -3.96 4.26
CA HIS A 249 17.41 -5.07 5.11
C HIS A 249 16.44 -5.26 6.27
N THR A 250 16.04 -6.51 6.47
CA THR A 250 15.14 -6.89 7.57
C THR A 250 15.94 -7.46 8.74
N ILE A 251 15.30 -7.55 9.90
CA ILE A 251 15.88 -8.18 11.09
C ILE A 251 15.17 -9.51 11.35
N PRO A 252 15.87 -10.54 11.87
CA PRO A 252 15.28 -11.86 12.09
C PRO A 252 14.04 -11.82 12.98
N SER A 253 14.03 -10.97 14.00
CA SER A 253 12.87 -10.80 14.87
C SER A 253 11.62 -10.30 14.14
N THR A 254 11.76 -9.47 13.10
CA THR A 254 10.63 -9.02 12.28
C THR A 254 10.06 -10.15 11.43
N VAL A 255 10.93 -10.97 10.83
CA VAL A 255 10.50 -12.15 10.07
C VAL A 255 9.81 -13.17 10.99
N ASN A 256 10.37 -13.40 12.18
CA ASN A 256 9.75 -14.29 13.16
C ASN A 256 8.38 -13.78 13.62
N GLN A 257 8.26 -12.47 13.94
CA GLN A 257 6.97 -11.86 14.30
C GLN A 257 5.93 -11.98 13.17
N PHE A 258 6.35 -11.93 11.91
CA PHE A 258 5.46 -12.17 10.79
C PHE A 258 4.93 -13.61 10.83
N LYS A 259 5.80 -14.62 10.96
CA LYS A 259 5.43 -16.04 11.04
C LYS A 259 4.48 -16.33 12.22
N GLU A 260 4.79 -15.79 13.40
CA GLU A 260 3.93 -15.92 14.59
C GLU A 260 2.55 -15.28 14.38
N LYS A 261 2.50 -14.13 13.71
CA LYS A 261 1.22 -13.51 13.34
C LYS A 261 0.45 -14.36 12.36
N MET A 262 1.08 -14.97 11.36
CA MET A 262 0.38 -15.88 10.43
C MET A 262 -0.26 -17.05 11.19
N ALA A 263 0.49 -17.68 12.10
CA ALA A 263 -0.02 -18.75 12.96
C ALA A 263 -1.16 -18.28 13.87
N THR A 264 -1.15 -17.01 14.29
CA THR A 264 -2.24 -16.42 15.08
C THR A 264 -3.48 -16.16 14.23
N TYR A 265 -3.33 -15.60 13.02
CA TYR A 265 -4.46 -15.21 12.17
C TYR A 265 -5.17 -16.39 11.50
N PHE A 266 -4.42 -17.42 11.10
CA PHE A 266 -4.95 -18.43 10.19
C PHE A 266 -5.16 -19.80 10.85
N ASN A 267 -6.25 -20.46 10.45
CA ASN A 267 -6.48 -21.87 10.75
C ASN A 267 -5.57 -22.73 9.89
N GLY A 268 -5.04 -23.82 10.48
CA GLY A 268 -4.19 -24.77 9.77
C GLY A 268 -2.89 -24.18 9.22
N TRP A 269 -2.43 -23.03 9.73
CA TRP A 269 -1.26 -22.33 9.17
C TRP A 269 -0.01 -23.20 9.07
N GLU A 270 0.29 -24.00 10.09
CA GLU A 270 1.48 -24.86 10.12
C GLU A 270 1.46 -25.85 8.95
N GLU A 271 0.36 -26.57 8.76
CA GLU A 271 0.14 -27.50 7.65
C GLU A 271 0.13 -26.78 6.30
N PHE A 272 -0.54 -25.62 6.21
CA PHE A 272 -0.59 -24.83 4.97
C PHE A 272 0.79 -24.31 4.56
N SER A 273 1.65 -23.98 5.53
CA SER A 273 2.98 -23.43 5.28
C SER A 273 4.01 -24.48 4.87
N GLU A 274 3.70 -25.77 5.00
CA GLU A 274 4.58 -26.86 4.61
C GLU A 274 4.75 -26.90 3.07
N GLY A 275 5.98 -26.75 2.59
CA GLY A 275 6.29 -26.70 1.14
C GLY A 275 5.79 -25.43 0.44
N LEU A 276 5.34 -24.41 1.18
CA LEU A 276 4.94 -23.12 0.65
C LEU A 276 6.16 -22.36 0.13
N SER A 277 6.10 -21.87 -1.11
CA SER A 277 7.09 -20.94 -1.66
C SER A 277 6.82 -19.51 -1.19
N TRP A 278 7.87 -18.77 -0.85
CA TRP A 278 7.78 -17.43 -0.32
C TRP A 278 8.38 -16.43 -1.29
N GLU A 279 7.58 -15.46 -1.73
CA GLU A 279 8.02 -14.39 -2.61
C GLU A 279 7.77 -13.03 -1.96
N ILE A 280 8.76 -12.14 -1.98
CA ILE A 280 8.62 -10.75 -1.56
C ILE A 280 8.79 -9.84 -2.77
N VAL A 281 7.78 -9.02 -3.06
CA VAL A 281 7.81 -8.02 -4.11
C VAL A 281 7.95 -6.64 -3.47
N TYR A 282 9.09 -6.00 -3.70
CA TYR A 282 9.38 -4.62 -3.33
C TYR A 282 8.84 -3.67 -4.40
N ILE A 283 7.78 -2.94 -4.08
CA ILE A 283 7.15 -1.95 -4.95
C ILE A 283 7.73 -0.57 -4.63
N GLN A 284 8.40 0.02 -5.61
CA GLN A 284 9.04 1.32 -5.50
C GLN A 284 8.48 2.31 -6.52
N HIS A 285 8.46 3.59 -6.16
CA HIS A 285 8.10 4.63 -7.13
C HIS A 285 9.18 4.70 -8.21
N ALA A 286 8.80 4.95 -9.47
CA ALA A 286 9.73 4.98 -10.60
C ALA A 286 10.85 6.02 -10.45
N ASP A 287 10.58 7.12 -9.75
CA ASP A 287 11.56 8.17 -9.45
C ASP A 287 12.48 7.81 -8.26
N SER A 288 12.21 6.72 -7.53
CA SER A 288 13.08 6.26 -6.44
C SER A 288 14.26 5.46 -6.98
N THR A 289 15.39 5.51 -6.28
CA THR A 289 16.52 4.63 -6.58
C THR A 289 16.10 3.17 -6.38
N PRO A 290 16.14 2.33 -7.44
CA PRO A 290 15.67 0.96 -7.35
C PRO A 290 16.59 0.10 -6.48
N MET A 291 16.02 -0.88 -5.79
CA MET A 291 16.80 -1.94 -5.16
C MET A 291 17.44 -2.80 -6.26
N THR A 292 18.75 -2.98 -6.18
CA THR A 292 19.51 -3.71 -7.20
C THR A 292 20.01 -5.07 -6.74
N GLY A 293 20.17 -5.27 -5.43
CA GLY A 293 20.66 -6.51 -4.83
C GLY A 293 19.65 -7.14 -3.90
N TRP A 294 19.90 -8.40 -3.54
CA TRP A 294 19.12 -9.14 -2.56
C TRP A 294 19.11 -8.46 -1.18
N GLN A 295 17.95 -8.42 -0.55
CA GLN A 295 17.75 -7.79 0.74
C GLN A 295 17.97 -8.80 1.85
N ARG A 296 19.06 -8.60 2.60
CA ARG A 296 19.43 -9.51 3.68
C ARG A 296 18.49 -9.46 4.88
N CYS A 297 18.41 -10.57 5.59
CA CYS A 297 17.87 -10.67 6.93
C CYS A 297 19.01 -10.78 7.93
N GLY A 298 19.11 -9.81 8.85
CA GLY A 298 20.11 -9.82 9.91
C GLY A 298 21.42 -9.07 9.62
N PRO A 299 22.35 -9.11 10.58
CA PRO A 299 23.65 -8.46 10.49
C PRO A 299 24.57 -9.14 9.48
N LEU A 300 25.58 -8.41 8.98
CA LEU A 300 26.65 -8.99 8.14
C LEU A 300 27.43 -10.10 8.86
N LYS A 301 27.60 -9.98 10.18
CA LYS A 301 28.24 -10.99 11.02
C LYS A 301 27.17 -11.72 11.80
N THR A 302 26.98 -13.00 11.50
CA THR A 302 25.96 -13.86 12.11
C THR A 302 26.45 -14.57 13.37
N ASP A 303 27.70 -14.39 13.77
CA ASP A 303 28.32 -15.05 14.92
C ASP A 303 27.55 -14.83 16.23
N ASN A 304 27.04 -13.60 16.40
CA ASN A 304 26.32 -13.17 17.59
C ASN A 304 24.82 -13.50 17.58
N LEU A 305 24.32 -14.14 16.52
CA LEU A 305 22.91 -14.52 16.43
C LEU A 305 22.63 -15.73 17.32
N SER A 306 21.48 -15.70 17.99
CA SER A 306 20.94 -16.87 18.68
C SER A 306 20.63 -18.00 17.68
N PRO A 307 20.54 -19.26 18.14
CA PRO A 307 20.17 -20.38 17.27
C PRO A 307 18.85 -20.15 16.50
N ALA A 308 17.84 -19.58 17.17
CA ALA A 308 16.56 -19.26 16.54
C ALA A 308 16.69 -18.17 15.46
N GLU A 309 17.51 -17.14 15.69
CA GLU A 309 17.78 -16.13 14.67
C GLU A 309 18.54 -16.70 13.47
N LYS A 310 19.48 -17.64 13.70
CA LYS A 310 20.19 -18.34 12.62
C LYS A 310 19.24 -19.16 11.75
N GLU A 311 18.25 -19.82 12.36
CA GLU A 311 17.21 -20.53 11.63
C GLU A 311 16.38 -19.58 10.75
N ILE A 312 16.00 -18.42 11.28
CA ILE A 312 15.26 -17.41 10.52
C ILE A 312 16.09 -16.84 9.36
N VAL A 313 17.39 -16.59 9.58
CA VAL A 313 18.30 -16.14 8.51
C VAL A 313 18.43 -17.21 7.43
N ALA A 314 18.61 -18.48 7.82
CA ALA A 314 18.70 -19.58 6.87
C ALA A 314 17.39 -19.76 6.07
N PHE A 315 16.23 -19.65 6.73
CA PHE A 315 14.93 -19.63 6.07
C PHE A 315 14.85 -18.49 5.03
N TRP A 316 15.25 -17.29 5.41
CA TRP A 316 15.21 -16.12 4.53
C TRP A 316 16.14 -16.27 3.30
N GLU A 317 17.31 -16.87 3.48
CA GLU A 317 18.28 -17.10 2.40
C GLU A 317 17.84 -18.20 1.43
N LYS A 318 17.16 -19.24 1.92
CA LYS A 318 16.85 -20.45 1.14
C LYS A 318 15.45 -20.47 0.56
N GLU A 319 14.47 -19.96 1.31
CA GLU A 319 13.05 -20.14 1.00
C GLU A 319 12.40 -18.88 0.44
N VAL A 320 13.00 -17.70 0.63
CA VAL A 320 12.40 -16.40 0.25
C VAL A 320 13.04 -15.85 -1.01
N HIS A 321 12.30 -15.95 -2.11
CA HIS A 321 12.63 -15.27 -3.36
C HIS A 321 12.20 -13.80 -3.30
N GLN A 322 12.99 -12.93 -3.93
CA GLN A 322 12.80 -11.49 -3.82
C GLN A 322 12.76 -10.86 -5.20
N TYR A 323 11.84 -9.92 -5.38
CA TYR A 323 11.65 -9.20 -6.62
C TYR A 323 11.48 -7.72 -6.36
N GLN A 324 11.97 -6.90 -7.28
CA GLN A 324 11.77 -5.47 -7.29
C GLN A 324 10.92 -5.08 -8.48
N VAL A 325 10.06 -4.09 -8.28
CA VAL A 325 9.36 -3.42 -9.38
C VAL A 325 9.25 -1.92 -9.14
N SER A 326 9.59 -1.16 -10.18
CA SER A 326 9.40 0.28 -10.22
C SER A 326 8.08 0.62 -10.91
N VAL A 327 7.20 1.30 -10.19
CA VAL A 327 5.85 1.66 -10.66
C VAL A 327 5.68 3.16 -10.79
N SER A 328 4.87 3.55 -11.76
CA SER A 328 4.49 4.93 -12.05
C SER A 328 3.00 5.03 -12.32
N SER A 329 2.44 6.25 -12.31
CA SER A 329 1.04 6.47 -12.68
C SER A 329 0.66 5.96 -14.07
N ARG A 330 1.63 5.80 -14.99
CA ARG A 330 1.40 5.25 -16.33
C ARG A 330 1.04 3.76 -16.32
N ASP A 331 1.40 3.03 -15.27
CA ASP A 331 1.15 1.58 -15.15
C ASP A 331 -0.33 1.25 -14.91
N PHE A 332 -1.16 2.28 -14.77
CA PHE A 332 -2.62 2.19 -14.76
C PHE A 332 -3.29 2.53 -16.09
N ARG A 333 -2.59 3.18 -17.03
CA ARG A 333 -3.24 3.56 -18.29
C ARG A 333 -3.55 2.28 -19.07
N ARG A 334 -4.83 2.07 -19.40
CA ARG A 334 -5.20 1.17 -20.48
C ARG A 334 -4.34 1.55 -21.69
N LYS A 335 -3.87 0.56 -22.47
CA LYS A 335 -3.51 0.82 -23.86
C LYS A 335 -4.64 1.66 -24.42
N GLU A 336 -4.36 2.92 -24.76
CA GLU A 336 -5.32 3.79 -25.42
C GLU A 336 -5.87 2.96 -26.58
N ALA A 337 -7.20 2.76 -26.61
CA ALA A 337 -7.81 2.21 -27.80
C ALA A 337 -7.36 3.11 -28.95
N PRO A 338 -6.88 2.55 -30.08
CA PRO A 338 -6.33 3.36 -31.16
C PRO A 338 -7.37 4.40 -31.56
N PRO A 339 -6.93 5.64 -31.86
CA PRO A 339 -7.84 6.73 -32.17
C PRO A 339 -8.79 6.27 -33.27
N ILE A 340 -10.08 6.46 -33.02
CA ILE A 340 -11.13 6.28 -34.03
C ILE A 340 -10.72 7.19 -35.17
N VAL A 341 -10.24 6.59 -36.27
CA VAL A 341 -10.06 7.30 -37.52
C VAL A 341 -11.48 7.65 -37.94
N GLU A 342 -11.82 8.94 -37.85
CA GLU A 342 -13.02 9.47 -38.49
C GLU A 342 -12.87 9.13 -39.98
N GLU A 343 -13.60 8.12 -40.44
CA GLU A 343 -13.75 7.83 -41.86
C GLU A 343 -14.32 9.09 -42.50
N GLU A 344 -13.50 9.72 -43.34
CA GLU A 344 -13.89 10.74 -44.29
C GLU A 344 -15.08 10.18 -45.07
N GLN A 345 -16.28 10.68 -44.77
CA GLN A 345 -17.41 10.56 -45.69
C GLN A 345 -17.07 11.40 -46.92
N GLU A 346 -16.39 10.78 -47.87
CA GLU A 346 -16.44 11.19 -49.27
C GLU A 346 -17.90 11.17 -49.69
N GLN A 347 -18.51 12.36 -49.73
CA GLN A 347 -19.77 12.56 -50.43
C GLN A 347 -19.50 12.35 -51.91
N GLU A 348 -19.83 11.15 -52.39
CA GLU A 348 -19.97 10.85 -53.81
C GLU A 348 -20.98 11.83 -54.43
N THR A 349 -20.45 12.58 -55.39
CA THR A 349 -21.09 13.11 -56.59
C THR A 349 -22.49 12.61 -56.93
N GLU A 350 -23.42 13.57 -57.07
CA GLU A 350 -24.16 13.81 -58.33
C GLU A 350 -24.43 15.30 -58.53
#